data_AF-A0A8H3J8R3-F1
#
_entry.id   AF-A0A8H3J8R3-F1
#
_cell.length_a   1.000
_cell.length_b   1.000
_cell.length_c   1.000
_cell.angle_alpha   90.00
_cell.angle_beta   90.00
_cell.angle_gamma   90.00
#
_symmetry.space_group_name_H-M   'P 1'
#
loop_
_entity.id
_entity.type
_entity.pdbx_description
1 polymer ?
#
loop_
_entity_poly.entity_id
_entity_poly.type
_entity_poly.pdbx_seq_one_letter_code
_entity_poly.pdbx_strand_id
1 'polypeptide(L)'
;MVDVLGYDKFVTQRGDWGGLITRSMAMQYPQHVRAYYCNFMPCGLPAWYKAPLTMGRLILNTYLFTKREKQGLENLQYYMKEGNGYLKQQSTRPQSLGFGLGDSPIGLLGWFVEKFHEWMDVANYTMPDDEILKFVMMHGMQGVTPGLRYYKAAYQESGIRRMRLLHSSQKLRFRPWTGCKLLQMFNFIGNTRQEDIFRLSNARMRWWGI
;
A
#
# COMPACT_ATOMS: atom_id res chain seq x y z
N MET A 1 -9.21 -20.03 -3.00
CA MET A 1 -9.36 -20.14 -1.53
C MET A 1 -10.62 -20.91 -1.18
N VAL A 2 -11.79 -20.42 -1.57
CA VAL A 2 -13.06 -21.12 -1.30
C VAL A 2 -13.22 -22.33 -2.23
N ASP A 3 -13.30 -22.12 -3.55
CA ASP A 3 -13.70 -23.19 -4.48
C ASP A 3 -12.65 -24.31 -4.65
N VAL A 4 -11.38 -23.95 -4.77
CA VAL A 4 -10.29 -24.92 -5.03
C VAL A 4 -9.72 -25.53 -3.75
N LEU A 5 -9.57 -24.73 -2.69
CA LEU A 5 -8.92 -25.16 -1.45
C LEU A 5 -9.92 -25.50 -0.33
N GLY A 6 -11.21 -25.21 -0.50
CA GLY A 6 -12.26 -25.55 0.47
C GLY A 6 -12.31 -24.65 1.71
N TYR A 7 -11.54 -23.56 1.77
CA TYR A 7 -11.52 -22.67 2.93
C TYR A 7 -12.71 -21.71 2.92
N ASP A 8 -13.79 -22.06 3.65
CA ASP A 8 -14.96 -21.18 3.84
C ASP A 8 -14.59 -19.83 4.48
N LYS A 9 -13.63 -19.84 5.41
CA LYS A 9 -13.17 -18.64 6.14
C LYS A 9 -11.66 -18.58 6.20
N PHE A 10 -11.12 -17.40 5.90
CA PHE A 10 -9.68 -17.17 5.91
C PHE A 10 -9.33 -15.74 6.33
N VAL A 11 -8.05 -15.54 6.66
CA VAL A 11 -7.44 -14.24 6.95
C VAL A 11 -6.48 -13.90 5.82
N THR A 12 -6.33 -12.61 5.53
CA THR A 12 -5.43 -12.15 4.46
C THR A 12 -4.36 -11.23 5.02
N GLN A 13 -3.14 -11.35 4.52
CA GLN A 13 -1.99 -10.53 4.89
C GLN A 13 -1.31 -10.08 3.61
N ARG A 14 -1.10 -8.76 3.42
CA ARG A 14 -0.25 -8.25 2.33
C ARG A 14 0.29 -6.85 2.62
N GLY A 15 1.36 -6.48 1.91
CA GLY A 15 1.83 -5.12 1.76
C GLY A 15 1.73 -4.64 0.31
N ASP A 16 2.26 -3.46 0.03
CA ASP A 16 2.28 -2.83 -1.29
C ASP A 16 0.90 -2.88 -1.99
N TRP A 17 0.83 -3.15 -3.30
CA TRP A 17 -0.41 -3.35 -4.04
C TRP A 17 -1.29 -4.45 -3.45
N GLY A 18 -0.68 -5.48 -2.85
CA GLY A 18 -1.40 -6.56 -2.18
C GLY A 18 -2.27 -6.04 -1.03
N GLY A 19 -1.87 -4.97 -0.34
CA GLY A 19 -2.67 -4.34 0.72
C GLY A 19 -4.00 -3.78 0.21
N LEU A 20 -3.99 -3.22 -1.00
CA LEU A 20 -5.22 -2.76 -1.67
C LEU A 20 -6.09 -3.94 -2.10
N ILE A 21 -5.49 -5.02 -2.59
CA ILE A 21 -6.20 -6.24 -2.98
C ILE A 21 -6.85 -6.90 -1.77
N THR A 22 -6.11 -7.11 -0.67
CA THR A 22 -6.65 -7.75 0.55
C THR A 22 -7.76 -6.94 1.19
N ARG A 23 -7.63 -5.61 1.20
CA ARG A 23 -8.71 -4.71 1.60
C ARG A 23 -9.93 -4.87 0.69
N SER A 24 -9.73 -4.89 -0.63
CA SER A 24 -10.82 -5.07 -1.60
C SER A 24 -11.53 -6.42 -1.42
N MET A 25 -10.78 -7.50 -1.20
CA MET A 25 -11.33 -8.82 -0.90
C MET A 25 -12.15 -8.79 0.39
N ALA A 26 -11.65 -8.15 1.45
CA ALA A 26 -12.36 -8.02 2.72
C ALA A 26 -13.68 -7.24 2.59
N MET A 27 -13.74 -6.27 1.67
CA MET A 27 -14.96 -5.49 1.40
C MET A 27 -15.97 -6.24 0.53
N GLN A 28 -15.51 -7.00 -0.46
CA GLN A 28 -16.37 -7.70 -1.41
C GLN A 28 -16.86 -9.06 -0.88
N TYR A 29 -16.07 -9.70 -0.02
CA TYR A 29 -16.37 -11.04 0.51
C TYR A 29 -16.31 -11.09 2.05
N PRO A 30 -17.07 -10.24 2.76
CA PRO A 30 -17.04 -10.16 4.23
C PRO A 30 -17.48 -11.47 4.92
N GLN A 31 -18.22 -12.34 4.23
CA GLN A 31 -18.63 -13.65 4.73
C GLN A 31 -17.46 -14.66 4.82
N HIS A 32 -16.44 -14.50 3.97
CA HIS A 32 -15.29 -15.42 3.91
C HIS A 32 -14.03 -14.81 4.56
N VAL A 33 -13.81 -13.50 4.41
CA VAL A 33 -12.63 -12.83 4.97
C VAL A 33 -12.90 -12.41 6.42
N ARG A 34 -12.35 -13.15 7.38
CA ARG A 34 -12.55 -12.89 8.82
C ARG A 34 -11.76 -11.69 9.33
N ALA A 35 -10.58 -11.51 8.78
CA ALA A 35 -9.68 -10.39 9.08
C ALA A 35 -8.77 -10.15 7.88
N TYR A 36 -8.27 -8.93 7.78
CA TYR A 36 -7.12 -8.64 6.92
C TYR A 36 -6.09 -7.86 7.71
N TYR A 37 -4.84 -8.12 7.40
CA TYR A 37 -3.69 -7.44 7.93
C TYR A 37 -2.91 -6.79 6.81
N CYS A 38 -2.51 -5.54 7.03
CA CYS A 38 -1.73 -4.80 6.07
C CYS A 38 -0.49 -4.19 6.72
N ASN A 39 0.65 -4.21 6.03
CA ASN A 39 1.85 -3.49 6.44
C ASN A 39 2.16 -2.26 5.57
N PHE A 40 1.29 -1.96 4.60
CA PHE A 40 1.38 -0.80 3.72
C PHE A 40 -0.01 -0.26 3.36
N MET A 41 -0.37 0.90 3.89
CA MET A 41 -1.64 1.54 3.57
C MET A 41 -1.38 2.91 2.94
N PRO A 42 -1.52 3.05 1.61
CA PRO A 42 -1.38 4.34 0.96
C PRO A 42 -2.60 5.20 1.34
N CYS A 43 -2.37 6.21 2.19
CA CYS A 43 -3.39 7.16 2.58
C CYS A 43 -3.02 8.54 2.04
N GLY A 44 -3.92 9.14 1.25
CA GLY A 44 -3.77 10.51 0.80
C GLY A 44 -4.21 11.50 1.89
N LEU A 45 -3.72 12.74 1.81
CA LEU A 45 -4.22 13.80 2.67
C LEU A 45 -5.72 14.01 2.45
N PRO A 46 -6.52 14.21 3.51
CA PRO A 46 -7.94 14.50 3.37
C PRO A 46 -8.10 15.79 2.57
N ALA A 47 -8.99 15.79 1.58
CA ALA A 47 -9.33 17.03 0.89
C ALA A 47 -10.08 17.96 1.86
N TRP A 48 -9.61 19.19 2.02
CA TRP A 48 -10.18 20.15 2.98
C TRP A 48 -11.69 20.31 2.82
N TYR A 49 -12.19 20.30 1.58
CA TYR A 49 -13.61 20.45 1.26
C TYR A 49 -14.46 19.17 1.45
N LYS A 50 -13.83 17.99 1.51
CA LYS A 50 -14.55 16.71 1.73
C LYS A 50 -14.57 16.28 3.19
N ALA A 51 -13.57 16.69 3.96
CA ALA A 51 -13.42 16.31 5.36
C ALA A 51 -12.77 17.44 6.18
N PRO A 52 -13.44 18.61 6.31
CA PRO A 52 -12.86 19.79 6.96
C PRO A 52 -12.48 19.54 8.42
N LEU A 53 -13.27 18.74 9.16
CA LEU A 53 -12.96 18.34 10.53
C LEU A 53 -11.71 17.47 10.62
N THR A 54 -11.51 16.57 9.64
CA THR A 54 -10.33 15.70 9.60
C THR A 54 -9.09 16.52 9.24
N MET A 55 -9.22 17.50 8.35
CA MET A 55 -8.14 18.44 8.03
C MET A 55 -7.79 19.34 9.22
N GLY A 56 -8.79 19.89 9.92
CA GLY A 56 -8.57 20.68 11.14
C GLY A 56 -7.85 19.88 12.21
N ARG A 57 -8.26 18.63 12.43
CA ARG A 57 -7.53 17.69 13.30
C ARG A 57 -6.12 17.41 12.79
N LEU A 58 -5.92 17.27 11.49
CA LEU A 58 -4.59 17.04 10.91
C LEU A 58 -3.65 18.20 11.27
N ILE A 59 -4.09 19.43 11.01
CA ILE A 59 -3.34 20.68 11.24
C ILE A 59 -3.03 20.87 12.72
N LEU A 60 -4.04 20.76 13.60
CA LEU A 60 -3.86 20.90 15.04
C LEU A 60 -2.87 19.86 15.60
N ASN A 61 -2.95 18.64 15.08
CA ASN A 61 -2.13 17.55 15.55
C ASN A 61 -0.72 17.60 14.93
N THR A 62 -0.47 18.35 13.85
CA THR A 62 0.89 18.61 13.32
C THR A 62 1.80 19.24 14.38
N TYR A 63 1.25 20.05 15.28
CA TYR A 63 1.97 20.61 16.42
C TYR A 63 2.33 19.55 17.48
N LEU A 64 1.61 18.43 17.51
CA LEU A 64 1.76 17.32 18.46
C LEU A 64 2.51 16.12 17.86
N PHE A 65 3.05 16.22 16.65
CA PHE A 65 3.76 15.09 16.04
C PHE A 65 4.99 14.70 16.83
N THR A 66 5.06 13.41 17.10
CA THR A 66 6.29 12.76 17.52
C THR A 66 7.36 12.92 16.43
N LYS A 67 8.64 12.83 16.82
CA LYS A 67 9.76 12.88 15.86
C LYS A 67 9.58 11.87 14.70
N ARG A 68 9.08 10.68 15.03
CA ARG A 68 8.78 9.60 14.08
C ARG A 68 7.72 9.98 13.05
N GLU A 69 6.69 10.71 13.44
CA GLU A 69 5.62 11.14 12.53
C GLU A 69 6.06 12.28 11.62
N LYS A 70 6.89 13.20 12.12
CA LYS A 70 7.50 14.26 11.30
C LYS A 70 8.40 13.67 10.22
N GLN A 71 9.26 12.72 10.59
CA GLN A 71 10.12 12.01 9.63
C GLN A 71 9.30 11.23 8.59
N GLY A 72 8.20 10.60 8.99
CA GLY A 72 7.28 9.94 8.06
C GLY A 72 6.67 10.89 7.02
N LEU A 73 6.36 12.12 7.43
CA LEU A 73 5.85 13.16 6.52
C LEU A 73 6.93 13.67 5.56
N GLU A 74 8.16 13.84 6.04
CA GLU A 74 9.31 14.20 5.20
C GLU A 74 9.58 13.12 4.15
N ASN A 75 9.56 11.84 4.54
CA ASN A 75 9.68 10.72 3.63
C ASN A 75 8.54 10.70 2.58
N LEU A 76 7.31 11.05 2.97
CA LEU A 76 6.19 11.20 2.03
C LEU A 76 6.47 12.31 1.01
N GLN A 77 6.93 13.47 1.46
CA GLN A 77 7.23 14.60 0.59
C GLN A 77 8.34 14.24 -0.39
N TYR A 78 9.41 13.60 0.09
CA TYR A 78 10.48 13.10 -0.75
C TYR A 78 9.97 12.10 -1.79
N TYR A 79 9.19 11.10 -1.38
CA TYR A 79 8.60 10.12 -2.29
C TYR A 79 7.71 10.76 -3.36
N MET A 80 6.89 11.75 -2.97
CA MET A 80 5.99 12.44 -3.91
C MET A 80 6.73 13.31 -4.91
N LYS A 81 7.89 13.85 -4.53
CA LYS A 81 8.69 14.75 -5.35
C LYS A 81 9.68 14.00 -6.25
N GLU A 82 10.41 13.05 -5.69
CA GLU A 82 11.56 12.40 -6.34
C GLU A 82 11.36 10.87 -6.50
N GLY A 83 10.77 10.19 -5.51
CA GLY A 83 10.75 8.71 -5.45
C GLY A 83 9.70 7.99 -6.31
N ASN A 84 8.79 8.72 -6.98
CA ASN A 84 7.64 8.14 -7.70
C ASN A 84 7.79 8.09 -9.24
N GLY A 85 9.00 8.33 -9.77
CA GLY A 85 9.26 8.28 -11.22
C GLY A 85 8.92 6.92 -11.85
N TYR A 86 9.32 5.82 -11.19
CA TYR A 86 9.02 4.45 -11.63
C TYR A 86 7.50 4.22 -11.80
N LEU A 87 6.70 4.71 -10.83
CA LEU A 87 5.25 4.61 -10.79
C LEU A 87 4.63 5.37 -11.96
N LYS A 88 5.16 6.55 -12.29
CA LYS A 88 4.68 7.34 -13.43
C LYS A 88 4.97 6.65 -14.76
N GLN A 89 6.16 6.07 -14.92
CA GLN A 89 6.53 5.38 -16.15
C GLN A 89 5.70 4.10 -16.35
N GLN A 90 5.57 3.28 -15.31
CA GLN A 90 4.81 2.02 -15.37
C GLN A 90 3.29 2.26 -15.52
N SER A 91 2.74 3.34 -14.95
CA SER A 91 1.32 3.68 -15.11
C SER A 91 0.96 4.22 -16.50
N THR A 92 1.92 4.77 -17.25
CA THR A 92 1.64 5.45 -18.53
C THR A 92 2.12 4.67 -19.76
N ARG A 93 3.34 4.11 -19.71
CA ARG A 93 4.02 3.46 -20.84
C ARG A 93 4.70 2.13 -20.43
N PRO A 94 3.97 1.19 -19.79
CA PRO A 94 4.57 -0.07 -19.30
C PRO A 94 5.09 -0.97 -20.43
N GLN A 95 4.47 -0.93 -21.61
CA GLN A 95 4.90 -1.75 -22.75
C GLN A 95 6.27 -1.32 -23.27
N SER A 96 6.48 -0.01 -23.44
CA SER A 96 7.75 0.54 -23.91
C SER A 96 8.87 0.25 -22.91
N LEU A 97 8.60 0.44 -21.61
CA LEU A 97 9.56 0.10 -20.55
C LEU A 97 9.86 -1.41 -20.52
N GLY A 98 8.84 -2.25 -20.68
CA GLY A 98 8.98 -3.70 -20.67
C GLY A 98 9.89 -4.26 -21.76
N PHE A 99 9.89 -3.65 -22.95
CA PHE A 99 10.86 -4.02 -24.00
C PHE A 99 12.30 -3.67 -23.60
N GLY A 100 12.54 -2.46 -23.10
CA GLY A 100 13.89 -2.05 -22.68
C GLY A 100 14.45 -2.86 -21.51
N LEU A 101 13.62 -3.13 -20.50
CA LEU A 101 14.02 -3.96 -19.35
C LEU A 101 14.11 -5.44 -19.68
N GLY A 102 13.37 -5.92 -20.68
CA GLY A 102 13.42 -7.30 -21.14
C GLY A 102 14.66 -7.64 -21.96
N ASP A 103 15.25 -6.64 -22.64
CA ASP A 103 16.43 -6.81 -23.48
C ASP A 103 17.75 -6.87 -22.67
N SER A 104 17.80 -6.19 -21.52
CA SER A 104 19.00 -6.10 -20.69
C SER A 104 18.78 -6.59 -19.25
N PRO A 105 19.37 -7.73 -18.84
CA PRO A 105 19.29 -8.19 -17.45
C PRO A 105 19.98 -7.22 -16.48
N ILE A 106 21.00 -6.49 -16.93
CA ILE A 106 21.67 -5.45 -16.13
C ILE A 106 20.75 -4.24 -15.96
N GLY A 107 20.00 -3.87 -17.01
CA GLY A 107 18.98 -2.83 -16.93
C GLY A 107 17.86 -3.19 -15.95
N LEU A 108 17.39 -4.45 -15.98
CA LEU A 108 16.42 -4.96 -15.02
C LEU A 108 16.99 -4.96 -13.59
N LEU A 109 18.22 -5.42 -13.40
CA LEU A 109 18.90 -5.40 -12.10
C LEU A 109 18.99 -3.99 -11.53
N GLY A 110 19.44 -3.01 -12.34
CA GLY A 110 19.51 -1.61 -11.92
C GLY A 110 18.15 -1.07 -11.50
N TRP A 111 17.08 -1.41 -12.25
CA TRP A 111 15.71 -1.00 -11.95
C TRP A 111 15.20 -1.54 -10.59
N PHE A 112 15.63 -2.73 -10.18
CA PHE A 112 15.26 -3.32 -8.89
C PHE A 112 16.17 -2.91 -7.74
N VAL A 113 17.49 -2.86 -7.96
CA VAL A 113 18.47 -2.52 -6.90
C VAL A 113 18.27 -1.10 -6.40
N GLU A 114 17.92 -0.15 -7.28
CA GLU A 114 17.51 1.19 -6.87
C GLU A 114 16.39 1.11 -5.81
N LYS A 115 15.38 0.27 -6.06
CA LYS A 115 14.26 0.10 -5.13
C LYS A 115 14.66 -0.67 -3.90
N PHE A 116 15.53 -1.67 -3.96
CA PHE A 116 16.03 -2.30 -2.73
C PHE A 116 16.82 -1.33 -1.86
N HIS A 117 17.63 -0.47 -2.47
CA HIS A 117 18.40 0.53 -1.74
C HIS A 117 17.50 1.61 -1.12
N GLU A 118 16.54 2.15 -1.88
CA GLU A 118 15.58 3.12 -1.36
C GLU A 118 14.59 2.49 -0.37
N TRP A 119 14.25 1.20 -0.59
CA TRP A 119 13.10 0.55 0.02
C TRP A 119 13.40 -0.46 1.13
N MET A 120 14.66 -0.65 1.48
CA MET A 120 15.03 -1.46 2.64
C MET A 120 15.64 -0.57 3.70
N ASP A 121 15.57 -1.04 4.95
CA ASP A 121 16.33 -0.45 6.04
C ASP A 121 17.80 -0.89 5.90
N VAL A 122 18.47 -0.38 4.87
CA VAL A 122 19.84 -0.76 4.50
C VAL A 122 20.87 -0.47 5.58
N ALA A 123 20.53 0.38 6.55
CA ALA A 123 21.33 0.63 7.73
C ALA A 123 21.38 -0.58 8.69
N ASN A 124 20.32 -1.39 8.72
CA ASN A 124 20.16 -2.51 9.64
C ASN A 124 20.08 -3.87 8.93
N TYR A 125 19.87 -3.89 7.61
CA TYR A 125 19.72 -5.11 6.83
C TYR A 125 20.23 -4.93 5.40
N THR A 126 21.19 -5.76 5.00
CA THR A 126 21.64 -5.88 3.61
C THR A 126 21.14 -7.21 3.07
N MET A 127 20.35 -7.17 2.00
CA MET A 127 19.89 -8.39 1.33
C MET A 127 21.09 -9.04 0.63
N PRO A 128 21.30 -10.37 0.78
CA PRO A 128 22.39 -11.07 0.09
C PRO A 128 22.28 -10.94 -1.43
N ASP A 129 23.43 -10.82 -2.11
CA ASP A 129 23.48 -10.68 -3.57
C ASP A 129 22.74 -11.81 -4.31
N ASP A 130 22.86 -13.04 -3.81
CA ASP A 130 22.14 -14.19 -4.36
C ASP A 130 20.62 -14.04 -4.27
N GLU A 131 20.09 -13.40 -3.22
CA GLU A 131 18.65 -13.15 -3.09
C GLU A 131 18.19 -12.05 -4.05
N ILE A 132 19.00 -10.99 -4.23
CA ILE A 132 18.76 -9.95 -5.22
C ILE A 132 18.69 -10.58 -6.61
N LEU A 133 19.68 -11.39 -6.96
CA LEU A 133 19.74 -12.05 -8.26
C LEU A 133 18.58 -13.01 -8.46
N LYS A 134 18.24 -13.84 -7.47
CA LYS A 134 17.06 -14.73 -7.55
C LYS A 134 15.77 -13.96 -7.81
N PHE A 135 15.57 -12.84 -7.10
CA PHE A 135 14.39 -12.01 -7.27
C PHE A 135 14.32 -11.42 -8.68
N VAL A 136 15.43 -10.85 -9.17
CA VAL A 136 15.51 -10.26 -10.52
C VAL A 136 15.28 -11.32 -11.59
N MET A 137 15.91 -12.50 -11.46
CA MET A 137 15.74 -13.60 -12.40
C MET A 137 14.30 -14.11 -12.45
N MET A 138 13.62 -14.20 -11.30
CA MET A 138 12.19 -14.59 -11.26
C MET A 138 11.31 -13.64 -12.08
N HIS A 139 11.60 -12.34 -12.05
CA HIS A 139 10.85 -11.33 -12.82
C HIS A 139 11.29 -11.25 -14.28
N GLY A 140 12.57 -11.54 -14.57
CA GLY A 140 13.11 -11.57 -15.93
C GLY A 140 12.61 -12.77 -16.73
N MET A 141 12.71 -13.98 -16.18
CA MET A 141 12.41 -15.23 -16.89
C MET A 141 10.95 -15.36 -17.32
N GLN A 142 10.01 -14.82 -16.54
CA GLN A 142 8.57 -14.85 -16.87
C GLN A 142 8.17 -13.77 -17.88
N GLY A 143 9.10 -12.87 -18.21
CA GLY A 143 8.86 -11.65 -18.95
C GLY A 143 8.52 -10.48 -18.01
N VAL A 144 9.16 -9.33 -18.25
CA VAL A 144 9.05 -8.15 -17.37
C VAL A 144 7.72 -7.42 -17.52
N THR A 145 7.18 -7.40 -18.74
CA THR A 145 6.02 -6.57 -19.12
C THR A 145 4.73 -6.81 -18.31
N PRO A 146 4.32 -8.06 -18.01
CA PRO A 146 3.10 -8.32 -17.25
C PRO A 146 3.07 -7.63 -15.87
N GLY A 147 4.20 -7.65 -15.14
CA GLY A 147 4.31 -7.00 -13.84
C GLY A 147 4.14 -5.48 -13.93
N LEU A 148 4.72 -4.85 -14.96
CA LEU A 148 4.63 -3.40 -15.18
C LEU A 148 3.22 -2.96 -15.57
N ARG A 149 2.47 -3.79 -16.33
CA ARG A 149 1.12 -3.45 -16.81
C ARG A 149 0.12 -3.27 -15.67
N TYR A 150 0.34 -3.91 -14.52
CA TYR A 150 -0.53 -3.79 -13.36
C TYR A 150 -0.73 -2.32 -12.93
N TYR A 151 0.34 -1.52 -12.97
CA TYR A 151 0.31 -0.10 -12.62
C TYR A 151 -0.61 0.70 -13.54
N LYS A 152 -0.56 0.44 -14.84
CA LYS A 152 -1.46 1.08 -15.81
C LYS A 152 -2.91 0.66 -15.59
N ALA A 153 -3.17 -0.62 -15.35
CA ALA A 153 -4.51 -1.13 -15.06
C ALA A 153 -5.10 -0.47 -13.79
N ALA A 154 -4.32 -0.38 -12.71
CA ALA A 154 -4.75 0.23 -11.45
C ALA A 154 -5.12 1.72 -11.58
N TYR A 155 -4.51 2.44 -12.52
CA TYR A 155 -4.71 3.88 -12.75
C TYR A 155 -5.71 4.22 -13.86
N GLN A 156 -5.82 3.41 -14.93
CA GLN A 156 -6.71 3.68 -16.07
C GLN A 156 -8.12 3.17 -15.86
N GLU A 157 -8.26 1.93 -15.40
CA GLU A 157 -9.54 1.53 -14.86
C GLU A 157 -9.72 2.34 -13.60
N SER A 158 -10.94 2.75 -13.32
CA SER A 158 -11.27 3.47 -12.11
C SER A 158 -10.92 2.68 -10.83
N GLY A 159 -10.11 1.62 -10.81
CA GLY A 159 -9.70 0.83 -9.65
C GLY A 159 -9.33 1.66 -8.42
N ILE A 160 -8.38 2.61 -8.51
CA ILE A 160 -8.04 3.48 -7.37
C ILE A 160 -9.20 4.45 -7.05
N ARG A 161 -9.89 5.01 -8.05
CA ARG A 161 -11.01 5.95 -7.84
C ARG A 161 -12.25 5.25 -7.26
N ARG A 162 -12.52 4.01 -7.63
CA ARG A 162 -13.64 3.13 -7.23
C ARG A 162 -13.34 2.53 -5.86
N MET A 163 -12.11 2.13 -5.56
CA MET A 163 -11.66 1.81 -4.19
C MET A 163 -11.74 3.02 -3.25
N ARG A 164 -11.39 4.23 -3.74
CA ARG A 164 -11.53 5.49 -2.98
C ARG A 164 -12.99 5.93 -2.84
N LEU A 165 -13.86 5.63 -3.80
CA LEU A 165 -15.31 5.85 -3.70
C LEU A 165 -15.96 4.87 -2.71
N LEU A 166 -15.55 3.59 -2.74
CA LEU A 166 -15.92 2.59 -1.72
C LEU A 166 -15.44 3.00 -0.31
N HIS A 167 -14.33 3.72 -0.21
CA HIS A 167 -13.84 4.32 1.04
C HIS A 167 -14.74 5.45 1.56
N SER A 168 -15.48 6.14 0.67
CA SER A 168 -16.31 7.30 0.99
C SER A 168 -17.80 6.97 1.12
N SER A 169 -18.30 5.88 0.52
CA SER A 169 -19.74 5.58 0.46
C SER A 169 -20.20 4.49 1.43
N GLN A 170 -19.32 3.60 1.90
CA GLN A 170 -19.71 2.52 2.80
C GLN A 170 -19.32 2.85 4.25
N LYS A 171 -20.33 2.98 5.13
CA LYS A 171 -20.16 2.84 6.58
C LYS A 171 -19.69 1.41 6.85
N LEU A 172 -18.38 1.24 6.97
CA LEU A 172 -17.71 -0.06 6.97
C LEU A 172 -17.80 -0.75 8.34
N ARG A 173 -18.93 -1.33 8.74
CA ARG A 173 -19.04 -2.12 9.99
C ARG A 173 -18.07 -3.32 10.00
N PHE A 174 -16.85 -3.12 10.52
CA PHE A 174 -15.88 -4.19 10.72
C PHE A 174 -15.94 -4.69 12.16
N ARG A 175 -15.86 -6.02 12.31
CA ARG A 175 -15.64 -6.71 13.59
C ARG A 175 -14.15 -6.57 14.00
N PRO A 176 -13.81 -6.64 15.29
CA PRO A 176 -12.66 -5.95 15.90
C PRO A 176 -11.23 -6.38 15.50
N TRP A 177 -11.03 -7.26 14.52
CA TRP A 177 -9.74 -7.92 14.27
C TRP A 177 -9.00 -7.42 13.01
N THR A 178 -9.10 -6.13 12.66
CA THR A 178 -8.24 -5.52 11.63
C THR A 178 -6.95 -5.03 12.28
N GLY A 179 -5.81 -5.65 11.95
CA GLY A 179 -4.49 -5.21 12.42
C GLY A 179 -3.68 -4.59 11.29
N CYS A 180 -2.91 -3.55 11.58
CA CYS A 180 -1.92 -2.98 10.67
C CYS A 180 -0.59 -2.85 11.42
N LYS A 181 0.53 -3.33 10.86
CA LYS A 181 1.86 -3.08 11.43
C LYS A 181 2.70 -2.36 10.40
N LEU A 182 3.11 -1.16 10.76
CA LEU A 182 3.76 -0.22 9.87
C LEU A 182 5.27 -0.51 9.76
N LEU A 183 5.75 -0.75 8.54
CA LEU A 183 7.17 -0.69 8.20
C LEU A 183 7.56 0.76 7.91
N GLN A 184 8.72 1.18 8.43
CA GLN A 184 9.14 2.59 8.64
C GLN A 184 9.10 3.48 7.39
N MET A 185 9.19 2.90 6.21
CA MET A 185 9.65 3.61 5.04
C MET A 185 8.52 4.08 4.10
N PHE A 186 7.32 3.53 4.30
CA PHE A 186 6.07 4.08 3.77
C PHE A 186 5.14 4.52 4.90
N ASN A 187 5.72 4.97 6.02
CA ASN A 187 4.98 5.50 7.15
C ASN A 187 4.52 6.94 6.87
N PHE A 188 3.46 7.08 6.09
CA PHE A 188 2.94 8.40 5.70
C PHE A 188 2.01 9.03 6.76
N ILE A 189 1.55 8.24 7.73
CA ILE A 189 0.64 8.67 8.80
C ILE A 189 0.89 7.80 10.05
N GLY A 190 1.08 8.40 11.23
CA GLY A 190 1.32 7.70 12.50
C GLY A 190 0.21 6.73 12.96
N ASN A 191 0.58 5.79 13.84
CA ASN A 191 -0.27 4.69 14.35
C ASN A 191 -1.66 5.16 14.85
N THR A 192 -1.71 6.27 15.59
CA THR A 192 -2.95 6.83 16.18
C THR A 192 -3.99 7.23 15.12
N ARG A 193 -3.56 7.60 13.92
CA ARG A 193 -4.42 8.17 12.89
C ARG A 193 -5.00 7.13 11.93
N GLN A 194 -4.35 5.99 11.75
CA GLN A 194 -4.99 4.88 11.05
C GLN A 194 -6.17 4.35 11.87
N GLU A 195 -5.99 4.20 13.18
CA GLU A 195 -7.10 3.87 14.08
C GLU A 195 -8.24 4.88 13.99
N ASP A 196 -7.95 6.18 13.90
CA ASP A 196 -8.98 7.21 13.72
C ASP A 196 -9.65 7.17 12.35
N ILE A 197 -8.93 6.88 11.26
CA ILE A 197 -9.54 6.66 9.92
C ILE A 197 -10.43 5.41 9.95
N PHE A 198 -9.98 4.34 10.60
CA PHE A 198 -10.78 3.13 10.85
C PHE A 198 -12.01 3.44 11.72
N ARG A 199 -11.90 4.27 12.78
CA ARG A 199 -12.99 4.71 13.65
C ARG A 199 -13.96 5.67 12.97
N LEU A 200 -13.48 6.58 12.12
CA LEU A 200 -14.34 7.52 11.36
C LEU A 200 -15.13 6.79 10.27
N SER A 201 -14.58 5.71 9.70
CA SER A 201 -15.34 4.79 8.83
C SER A 201 -16.36 3.93 9.60
N ASN A 202 -16.24 3.88 10.94
CA ASN A 202 -17.05 3.09 11.88
C ASN A 202 -17.64 3.95 13.01
N ALA A 203 -18.60 4.79 12.67
CA ALA A 203 -19.45 5.47 13.66
C ALA A 203 -20.35 4.45 14.39
N ARG A 204 -19.78 3.71 15.37
CA ARG A 204 -20.35 2.99 16.54
C ARG A 204 -19.48 1.78 16.88
N MET A 205 -18.35 2.01 17.55
CA MET A 205 -17.77 0.99 18.44
C MET A 205 -18.25 1.29 19.86
N ARG A 206 -19.13 0.44 20.41
CA ARG A 206 -19.33 0.32 21.86
C ARG A 206 -18.36 -0.75 22.33
N TRP A 207 -17.43 -0.37 23.20
CA TRP A 207 -16.63 -1.31 23.97
C TRP A 207 -17.55 -2.09 24.90
N TRP A 208 -17.57 -3.41 24.77
CA TRP A 208 -17.94 -4.28 25.88
C TRP A 208 -16.64 -4.96 26.30
N GLY A 209 -16.20 -4.63 27.51
CA GLY A 209 -15.03 -5.26 28.12
C GLY A 209 -15.32 -6.72 28.44
N ILE A 210 -14.29 -7.54 28.31
CA ILE A 210 -13.73 -8.50 29.28
C ILE A 210 -12.29 -8.74 28.82
#